data_AF-A0A369T672-F1
#
_entry.id   AF-A0A369T672-F1
#
_cell.length_a   1.000
_cell.length_b   1.000
_cell.length_c   1.000
_cell.angle_alpha   90.00
_cell.angle_beta   90.00
_cell.angle_gamma   90.00
#
_symmetry.space_group_name_H-M   'P 1'
#
loop_
_entity.id
_entity.type
_entity.pdbx_description
1 polymer ?
#
loop_
_entity_poly.entity_id
_entity_poly.type
_entity_poly.pdbx_seq_one_letter_code
_entity_poly.pdbx_strand_id
1 'polypeptide(L)'
;MLKRIWLVQPMAFARVGGSSTPLRNYYWSTPDLSPHGSGRTRVVAAESLEVAEDGTVSAVPPPENGEIVFKDDEGIRPACPFFELHGEWDGGSGPITHDVLARNGLSLADVTWDVHQANHKAFHLTGAEGDKIESRIQVAGNDHAIKRLEGTPPAGADNPILLDGKHILQGRVQVTRPTEDFPGLRLRFYAPPGHAFAPSNFWDRLDEDPSILRDPGEWVLAKALGHFFGRDWSDFDIPDERLIVNPDSPWPKFGLLQFDDLPEKLVDLLPHLGEAKAVSSAADQSELLRTVAGPTADVGNLPPGLFAYTVGPNAVQDGLGMVDDMSDGIITCHIRGVGKAYARVAVSPPHFAPDRRQPVSLADGLADRVMRGDVRSPDWTADPERWEATRASVNDLLERAYETAGLANIDVWNNWFIEENSTDAKDPDSTVTPEQAAAMLWNTDNVPSVEDLPLTAIGRRRHRRNTATEFFDDLARENPDLIEQWIRTPGEPKHLYDKRMPAVMRGADRYPFHITRRQYDEMKAWAAKLNADAKAAQSDGANSDEND
;
A
#
# COMPACT_ATOMS: atom_id res chain seq x y z
N MET A 1 28.01 -22.46 21.70
CA MET A 1 27.51 -21.18 22.25
C MET A 1 26.64 -20.49 21.21
N LEU A 2 25.52 -19.89 21.65
CA LEU A 2 24.65 -19.09 20.80
C LEU A 2 25.28 -17.69 20.64
N LYS A 3 25.50 -17.26 19.40
CA LYS A 3 26.25 -16.05 19.05
C LYS A 3 25.36 -14.87 18.71
N ARG A 4 24.30 -15.13 17.93
CA ARG A 4 23.38 -14.11 17.41
C ARG A 4 22.00 -14.71 17.19
N ILE A 5 20.98 -13.86 17.27
CA ILE A 5 19.59 -14.18 16.93
C ILE A 5 18.99 -13.16 15.98
N TRP A 6 17.99 -13.57 15.20
CA TRP A 6 17.17 -12.72 14.33
C TRP A 6 15.77 -13.33 14.17
N LEU A 7 14.80 -12.52 13.72
CA LEU A 7 13.46 -12.98 13.42
C LEU A 7 13.28 -13.16 11.91
N VAL A 8 12.70 -14.27 11.51
CA VAL A 8 12.31 -14.57 10.14
C VAL A 8 10.78 -14.67 10.09
N GLN A 9 10.09 -13.87 9.30
CA GLN A 9 10.56 -12.73 8.50
C GLN A 9 10.83 -11.47 9.34
N PRO A 10 11.75 -10.57 8.93
CA PRO A 10 12.05 -9.32 9.64
C PRO A 10 10.94 -8.27 9.50
N MET A 11 10.02 -8.44 8.55
CA MET A 11 8.86 -7.59 8.34
C MET A 11 7.71 -8.41 7.77
N ALA A 12 6.51 -8.26 8.32
CA ALA A 12 5.31 -8.90 7.79
C ALA A 12 4.14 -7.92 7.68
N PHE A 13 3.22 -8.22 6.76
CA PHE A 13 1.94 -7.53 6.67
C PHE A 13 0.85 -8.41 7.26
N ALA A 14 0.24 -7.93 8.34
CA ALA A 14 -1.05 -8.43 8.77
C ALA A 14 -2.14 -7.72 7.95
N ARG A 15 -3.20 -8.43 7.60
CA ARG A 15 -4.33 -7.88 6.84
C ARG A 15 -5.58 -8.02 7.68
N VAL A 16 -6.28 -6.92 7.91
CA VAL A 16 -7.50 -6.92 8.72
C VAL A 16 -8.59 -7.79 8.07
N GLY A 17 -9.51 -8.28 8.88
CA GLY A 17 -10.64 -9.07 8.40
C GLY A 17 -11.56 -9.50 9.54
N GLY A 18 -12.87 -9.39 9.32
CA GLY A 18 -13.88 -9.66 10.34
C GLY A 18 -14.06 -11.13 10.71
N SER A 19 -13.56 -12.07 9.91
CA SER A 19 -13.64 -13.50 10.21
C SER A 19 -12.71 -13.88 11.35
N SER A 20 -13.18 -14.77 12.23
CA SER A 20 -12.34 -15.36 13.28
C SER A 20 -11.30 -16.34 12.73
N THR A 21 -11.49 -16.82 11.50
CA THR A 21 -10.63 -17.79 10.82
C THR A 21 -9.57 -17.09 9.96
N PRO A 22 -8.27 -17.25 10.25
CA PRO A 22 -7.22 -16.67 9.42
C PRO A 22 -7.21 -17.20 7.97
N LEU A 23 -6.78 -16.35 7.05
CA LEU A 23 -6.55 -16.72 5.66
C LEU A 23 -5.47 -17.79 5.56
N ARG A 24 -5.78 -18.87 4.83
CA ARG A 24 -4.83 -19.94 4.55
C ARG A 24 -3.77 -19.48 3.54
N ASN A 25 -2.61 -20.10 3.64
CA ASN A 25 -1.46 -19.79 2.81
C ASN A 25 -1.72 -20.12 1.33
N TYR A 26 -1.13 -19.32 0.46
CA TYR A 26 -1.14 -19.53 -0.98
C TYR A 26 0.12 -18.88 -1.59
N TYR A 27 0.50 -19.32 -2.79
CA TYR A 27 1.59 -18.73 -3.55
C TYR A 27 1.15 -18.34 -4.95
N TRP A 28 1.87 -17.41 -5.56
CA TRP A 28 1.76 -17.18 -7.00
C TRP A 28 2.39 -18.37 -7.73
N SER A 29 1.69 -18.87 -8.74
CA SER A 29 2.23 -19.83 -9.69
C SER A 29 2.33 -19.21 -11.09
N THR A 30 2.93 -19.97 -12.01
CA THR A 30 3.04 -19.57 -13.41
C THR A 30 1.67 -19.23 -14.00
N PRO A 31 1.63 -18.30 -14.98
CA PRO A 31 0.40 -17.96 -15.67
C PRO A 31 -0.28 -19.19 -16.32
N ASP A 32 -1.61 -19.20 -16.35
CA ASP A 32 -2.36 -20.26 -17.05
C ASP A 32 -2.32 -20.05 -18.56
N LEU A 33 -1.32 -20.65 -19.21
CA LEU A 33 -1.12 -20.56 -20.66
C LEU A 33 -1.85 -21.66 -21.44
N SER A 34 -2.75 -22.44 -20.80
CA SER A 34 -3.53 -23.46 -21.51
C SER A 34 -4.45 -22.82 -22.58
N PRO A 35 -4.92 -23.57 -23.59
CA PRO A 35 -5.80 -23.04 -24.64
C PRO A 35 -7.07 -22.36 -24.10
N HIS A 36 -7.58 -22.83 -22.95
CA HIS A 36 -8.71 -22.25 -22.23
C HIS A 36 -8.31 -21.43 -21.00
N GLY A 37 -7.00 -21.28 -20.78
CA GLY A 37 -6.43 -20.61 -19.64
C GLY A 37 -6.63 -19.11 -19.68
N SER A 38 -6.59 -18.50 -18.50
CA SER A 38 -6.79 -17.06 -18.35
C SER A 38 -5.62 -16.22 -18.88
N GLY A 39 -4.45 -16.82 -19.08
CA GLY A 39 -3.21 -16.12 -19.39
C GLY A 39 -2.75 -15.18 -18.28
N ARG A 40 -3.16 -15.44 -17.03
CA ARG A 40 -2.87 -14.61 -15.84
C ARG A 40 -2.16 -15.43 -14.79
N THR A 41 -1.36 -14.75 -13.96
CA THR A 41 -0.84 -15.31 -12.72
C THR A 41 -1.95 -15.94 -11.91
N ARG A 42 -1.71 -17.18 -11.46
CA ARG A 42 -2.64 -17.90 -10.59
C ARG A 42 -2.14 -17.80 -9.15
N VAL A 43 -3.08 -17.77 -8.22
CA VAL A 43 -2.81 -18.10 -6.82
C VAL A 43 -3.18 -19.56 -6.59
N VAL A 44 -2.32 -20.29 -5.88
CA VAL A 44 -2.50 -21.72 -5.60
C VAL A 44 -2.44 -21.92 -4.10
N ALA A 45 -3.45 -22.62 -3.56
CA ALA A 45 -3.51 -22.97 -2.16
C ALA A 45 -2.25 -23.76 -1.75
N ALA A 46 -1.75 -23.48 -0.55
CA ALA A 46 -0.57 -24.12 0.00
C ALA A 46 -0.84 -24.66 1.40
N GLU A 47 0.06 -25.52 1.86
CA GLU A 47 0.07 -25.95 3.26
C GLU A 47 0.10 -24.72 4.18
N SER A 48 -0.76 -24.77 5.18
CA SER A 48 -0.96 -23.72 6.17
C SER A 48 -0.67 -24.27 7.56
N LEU A 49 -0.31 -23.38 8.48
CA LEU A 49 -0.19 -23.73 9.89
C LEU A 49 -1.37 -23.16 10.67
N GLU A 50 -2.01 -24.03 11.44
CA GLU A 50 -3.04 -23.66 12.41
C GLU A 50 -2.43 -23.72 13.83
N VAL A 51 -2.93 -22.87 14.72
CA VAL A 51 -2.47 -22.80 16.11
C VAL A 51 -3.68 -23.01 17.01
N ALA A 52 -3.61 -24.04 17.86
CA ALA A 52 -4.64 -24.34 18.84
C ALA A 52 -4.59 -23.35 20.03
N GLU A 53 -5.63 -23.35 20.87
CA GLU A 53 -5.72 -22.47 22.04
C GLU A 53 -4.55 -22.65 23.02
N ASP A 54 -3.98 -23.86 23.12
CA ASP A 54 -2.86 -24.19 23.99
C ASP A 54 -1.47 -23.90 23.37
N GLY A 55 -1.46 -23.32 22.16
CA GLY A 55 -0.30 -22.95 21.36
C GLY A 55 0.22 -24.05 20.44
N THR A 56 -0.35 -25.26 20.47
CA THR A 56 0.11 -26.37 19.61
C THR A 56 -0.09 -26.03 18.15
N VAL A 57 0.94 -26.30 17.32
CA VAL A 57 0.92 -26.04 15.88
C VAL A 57 0.65 -27.33 15.12
N SER A 58 -0.20 -27.27 14.11
CA SER A 58 -0.45 -28.35 13.16
C SER A 58 -0.36 -27.85 11.72
N ALA A 59 0.12 -28.70 10.81
CA ALA A 59 0.01 -28.47 9.38
C ALA A 59 -1.39 -28.83 8.91
N VAL A 60 -1.92 -28.01 8.02
CA VAL A 60 -3.16 -28.25 7.29
C VAL A 60 -2.82 -28.25 5.80
N PRO A 61 -3.01 -29.39 5.10
CA PRO A 61 -2.73 -29.46 3.68
C PRO A 61 -3.66 -28.53 2.89
N PRO A 62 -3.26 -28.12 1.67
CA PRO A 62 -4.17 -27.41 0.78
C PRO A 62 -5.42 -28.27 0.50
N PRO A 63 -6.61 -27.67 0.34
CA PRO A 63 -7.82 -28.43 0.06
C PRO A 63 -7.70 -29.16 -1.28
N GLU A 64 -8.28 -30.35 -1.38
CA GLU A 64 -8.17 -31.22 -2.57
C GLU A 64 -8.69 -30.57 -3.86
N ASN A 65 -9.68 -29.67 -3.73
CA ASN A 65 -10.24 -28.91 -4.84
C ASN A 65 -9.39 -27.68 -5.25
N GLY A 66 -8.32 -27.37 -4.51
CA GLY A 66 -7.44 -26.23 -4.74
C GLY A 66 -8.06 -24.86 -4.42
N GLU A 67 -9.23 -24.81 -3.79
CA GLU A 67 -9.96 -23.57 -3.51
C GLU A 67 -9.30 -22.75 -2.40
N ILE A 68 -9.26 -21.43 -2.58
CA ILE A 68 -8.80 -20.48 -1.57
C ILE A 68 -10.00 -19.64 -1.12
N VAL A 69 -10.35 -19.75 0.17
CA VAL A 69 -11.44 -18.99 0.76
C VAL A 69 -10.89 -17.68 1.34
N PHE A 70 -11.16 -16.55 0.65
CA PHE A 70 -10.77 -15.21 1.10
C PHE A 70 -11.80 -14.54 2.01
N LYS A 71 -13.06 -14.96 1.91
CA LYS A 71 -14.19 -14.46 2.68
C LYS A 71 -15.13 -15.61 3.01
N ASP A 72 -15.60 -15.68 4.24
CA ASP A 72 -16.65 -16.58 4.70
C ASP A 72 -17.83 -15.79 5.27
N ASP A 73 -18.78 -16.49 5.89
CA ASP A 73 -20.01 -15.91 6.43
C ASP A 73 -19.75 -14.91 7.57
N GLU A 74 -18.60 -15.02 8.27
CA GLU A 74 -18.19 -14.08 9.32
C GLU A 74 -17.50 -12.83 8.75
N GLY A 75 -16.92 -12.94 7.55
CA GLY A 75 -16.33 -11.82 6.85
C GLY A 75 -15.05 -12.17 6.10
N ILE A 76 -14.24 -11.16 5.83
CA ILE A 76 -12.94 -11.34 5.17
C ILE A 76 -12.02 -12.09 6.15
N ARG A 77 -11.32 -13.11 5.65
CA ARG A 77 -10.33 -13.83 6.45
C ARG A 77 -9.07 -12.98 6.63
N PRO A 78 -8.66 -12.68 7.88
CA PRO A 78 -7.47 -11.87 8.12
C PRO A 78 -6.19 -12.63 7.76
N ALA A 79 -5.18 -11.92 7.24
CA ALA A 79 -3.84 -12.48 7.10
C ALA A 79 -3.08 -12.28 8.41
N CYS A 80 -2.68 -13.39 9.03
CA CYS A 80 -2.12 -13.43 10.38
C CYS A 80 -0.71 -14.04 10.33
N PRO A 81 0.37 -13.24 10.31
CA PRO A 81 1.72 -13.74 10.06
C PRO A 81 2.34 -14.47 11.26
N PHE A 82 3.34 -15.30 10.98
CA PHE A 82 4.28 -15.84 11.97
C PHE A 82 5.61 -15.09 11.95
N PHE A 83 6.27 -15.08 13.10
CA PHE A 83 7.65 -14.66 13.28
C PHE A 83 8.41 -15.79 13.97
N GLU A 84 9.34 -16.42 13.25
CA GLU A 84 10.17 -17.51 13.76
C GLU A 84 11.51 -16.97 14.25
N LEU A 85 11.94 -17.42 15.42
CA LEU A 85 13.24 -17.08 15.96
C LEU A 85 14.31 -17.96 15.33
N HIS A 86 15.29 -17.30 14.72
CA HIS A 86 16.48 -17.93 14.17
C HIS A 86 17.72 -17.44 14.91
N GLY A 87 18.81 -18.18 14.77
CA GLY A 87 20.10 -17.74 15.29
C GLY A 87 21.27 -18.52 14.71
N GLU A 88 22.44 -18.12 15.18
CA GLU A 88 23.73 -18.72 14.84
C GLU A 88 24.40 -19.20 16.12
N TRP A 89 24.93 -20.42 16.10
CA TRP A 89 25.66 -21.03 17.19
C TRP A 89 26.90 -21.76 16.68
N ASP A 90 27.74 -22.23 17.60
CA ASP A 90 28.91 -23.03 17.22
C ASP A 90 28.50 -24.29 16.46
N GLY A 91 28.85 -24.34 15.17
CA GLY A 91 28.58 -25.47 14.29
C GLY A 91 27.23 -25.43 13.55
N GLY A 92 26.49 -24.32 13.59
CA GLY A 92 25.26 -24.22 12.80
C GLY A 92 24.51 -22.87 12.85
N SER A 93 23.50 -22.75 12.00
CA SER A 93 22.55 -21.64 11.99
C SER A 93 21.18 -22.13 11.54
N GLY A 94 20.11 -21.45 11.96
CA GLY A 94 18.74 -21.79 11.59
C GLY A 94 17.73 -21.50 12.70
N PRO A 95 16.55 -22.15 12.67
CA PRO A 95 15.52 -22.00 13.70
C PRO A 95 16.06 -22.35 15.09
N ILE A 96 15.76 -21.50 16.07
CA ILE A 96 16.00 -21.80 17.47
C ILE A 96 14.92 -22.77 17.93
N THR A 97 15.36 -23.90 18.48
CA THR A 97 14.51 -24.95 19.04
C THR A 97 14.81 -25.13 20.52
N HIS A 98 13.98 -25.93 21.21
CA HIS A 98 14.24 -26.30 22.60
C HIS A 98 15.63 -26.97 22.77
N ASP A 99 16.03 -27.83 21.84
CA ASP A 99 17.35 -28.48 21.87
C ASP A 99 18.50 -27.49 21.69
N VAL A 100 18.34 -26.50 20.80
CA VAL A 100 19.34 -25.45 20.62
C VAL A 100 19.48 -24.63 21.91
N LEU A 101 18.38 -24.28 22.58
CA LEU A 101 18.42 -23.61 23.88
C LEU A 101 19.12 -24.47 24.93
N ALA A 102 18.72 -25.74 25.08
CA ALA A 102 19.25 -26.65 26.09
C ALA A 102 20.75 -26.87 25.94
N ARG A 103 21.26 -27.02 24.72
CA ARG A 103 22.71 -27.12 24.43
C ARG A 103 23.50 -25.88 24.82
N ASN A 104 22.83 -24.75 24.99
CA ASN A 104 23.42 -23.49 25.44
C ASN A 104 23.08 -23.16 26.90
N GLY A 105 22.53 -24.11 27.66
CA GLY A 105 22.18 -23.92 29.08
C GLY A 105 20.98 -23.00 29.29
N LEU A 106 20.11 -22.87 28.28
CA LEU A 106 18.94 -22.01 28.28
C LEU A 106 17.66 -22.86 28.16
N SER A 107 16.54 -22.25 28.51
CA SER A 107 15.20 -22.85 28.44
C SER A 107 14.20 -21.87 27.81
N LEU A 108 12.95 -22.31 27.59
CA LEU A 108 11.88 -21.41 27.13
C LEU A 108 11.62 -20.24 28.09
N ALA A 109 11.90 -20.42 29.39
CA ALA A 109 11.76 -19.38 30.39
C ALA A 109 12.82 -18.26 30.28
N ASP A 110 13.89 -18.50 29.51
CA ASP A 110 14.93 -17.50 29.21
C ASP A 110 14.61 -16.68 27.95
N VAL A 111 13.49 -17.00 27.28
CA VAL A 111 13.00 -16.30 26.09
C VAL A 111 11.85 -15.38 26.48
N THR A 112 11.84 -14.15 25.98
CA THR A 112 10.77 -13.18 26.20
C THR A 112 10.44 -12.47 24.88
N TRP A 113 9.16 -12.34 24.60
CA TRP A 113 8.63 -11.61 23.45
C TRP A 113 8.03 -10.29 23.92
N ASP A 114 8.57 -9.16 23.47
CA ASP A 114 7.96 -7.85 23.64
C ASP A 114 7.23 -7.47 22.35
N VAL A 115 5.93 -7.19 22.44
CA VAL A 115 5.14 -6.73 21.30
C VAL A 115 4.64 -5.33 21.61
N HIS A 116 4.94 -4.39 20.72
CA HIS A 116 4.46 -3.01 20.77
C HIS A 116 3.72 -2.69 19.46
N GLN A 117 2.42 -2.39 19.54
CA GLN A 117 1.63 -1.85 18.44
C GLN A 117 1.24 -0.40 18.72
N ALA A 118 1.14 0.38 17.67
CA ALA A 118 0.75 1.78 17.73
C ALA A 118 -0.11 2.18 16.54
N ASN A 119 -1.16 2.96 16.80
CA ASN A 119 -1.84 3.77 15.81
C ASN A 119 -1.56 5.24 16.16
N HIS A 120 -0.76 5.89 15.32
CA HIS A 120 -0.32 7.28 15.48
C HIS A 120 -0.90 8.22 14.43
N LYS A 121 -1.94 7.80 13.68
CA LYS A 121 -2.51 8.61 12.60
C LYS A 121 -3.04 9.95 13.10
N ALA A 122 -3.80 9.95 14.20
CA ALA A 122 -4.33 11.16 14.81
C ALA A 122 -3.20 12.03 15.41
N PHE A 123 -2.29 11.44 16.19
CA PHE A 123 -1.09 12.12 16.71
C PHE A 123 -0.25 12.78 15.62
N HIS A 124 -0.09 12.15 14.45
CA HIS A 124 0.68 12.71 13.35
C HIS A 124 0.11 14.05 12.84
N LEU A 125 -1.18 14.30 13.07
CA LEU A 125 -1.88 15.49 12.61
C LEU A 125 -2.04 16.53 13.71
N THR A 126 -2.31 16.10 14.94
CA THR A 126 -2.56 17.01 16.07
C THR A 126 -1.31 17.35 16.88
N GLY A 127 -0.28 16.49 16.83
CA GLY A 127 0.88 16.56 17.71
C GLY A 127 0.57 16.28 19.19
N ALA A 128 -0.67 15.95 19.55
CA ALA A 128 -1.09 15.78 20.93
C ALA A 128 -0.83 14.36 21.42
N GLU A 129 -0.07 14.21 22.52
CA GLU A 129 0.26 12.89 23.08
C GLU A 129 -0.97 12.04 23.40
N GLY A 130 -2.10 12.67 23.76
CA GLY A 130 -3.38 12.01 24.00
C GLY A 130 -3.98 11.33 22.76
N ASP A 131 -3.53 11.67 21.55
CA ASP A 131 -4.01 11.12 20.29
C ASP A 131 -3.21 9.91 19.79
N LYS A 132 -2.23 9.44 20.56
CA LYS A 132 -1.59 8.14 20.34
C LYS A 132 -2.48 7.03 20.86
N ILE A 133 -2.52 5.90 20.17
CA ILE A 133 -3.17 4.68 20.65
C ILE A 133 -2.15 3.56 20.62
N GLU A 134 -1.68 3.12 21.78
CA GLU A 134 -0.55 2.18 21.91
C GLU A 134 -0.92 0.98 22.77
N SER A 135 -0.39 -0.19 22.40
CA SER A 135 -0.47 -1.39 23.21
C SER A 135 0.90 -2.04 23.34
N ARG A 136 1.26 -2.44 24.56
CA ARG A 136 2.52 -3.11 24.85
C ARG A 136 2.32 -4.27 25.79
N ILE A 137 2.83 -5.44 25.40
CA ILE A 137 2.80 -6.65 26.22
C ILE A 137 4.16 -7.35 26.20
N GLN A 138 4.45 -8.07 27.28
CA GLN A 138 5.57 -9.00 27.36
C GLN A 138 5.00 -10.41 27.54
N VAL A 139 5.47 -11.36 26.74
CA VAL A 139 5.03 -12.75 26.77
C VAL A 139 6.25 -13.65 26.97
N ALA A 140 6.22 -14.49 28.00
CA ALA A 140 7.30 -15.46 28.23
C ALA A 140 7.31 -16.53 27.13
N GLY A 141 8.48 -17.09 26.80
CA GLY A 141 8.61 -18.11 25.76
C GLY A 141 7.88 -19.43 26.05
N ASN A 142 7.44 -19.63 27.30
CA ASN A 142 6.64 -20.76 27.75
C ASN A 142 5.17 -20.40 28.05
N ASP A 143 4.74 -19.16 27.78
CA ASP A 143 3.35 -18.73 27.90
C ASP A 143 2.66 -18.79 26.53
N HIS A 144 1.88 -19.86 26.35
CA HIS A 144 1.25 -20.18 25.07
C HIS A 144 -0.19 -19.69 24.93
N ALA A 145 -0.68 -18.94 25.93
CA ALA A 145 -2.02 -18.37 25.89
C ALA A 145 -2.08 -17.17 24.93
N ILE A 146 -3.22 -17.01 24.27
CA ILE A 146 -3.48 -15.84 23.43
C ILE A 146 -3.52 -14.58 24.30
N LYS A 147 -2.79 -13.54 23.89
CA LYS A 147 -2.76 -12.22 24.53
C LYS A 147 -3.38 -11.17 23.61
N ARG A 148 -4.22 -10.31 24.18
CA ARG A 148 -4.85 -9.20 23.46
C ARG A 148 -3.94 -7.98 23.46
N LEU A 149 -3.89 -7.26 22.34
CA LEU A 149 -3.18 -5.99 22.20
C LEU A 149 -4.21 -4.86 22.33
N GLU A 150 -4.49 -4.46 23.56
CA GLU A 150 -5.48 -3.43 23.87
C GLU A 150 -4.83 -2.06 23.81
N GLY A 151 -5.08 -1.36 22.70
CA GLY A 151 -4.55 -0.03 22.42
C GLY A 151 -5.24 1.02 23.28
N THR A 152 -4.45 1.78 24.02
CA THR A 152 -4.91 2.88 24.89
C THR A 152 -4.03 4.11 24.73
N PRO A 153 -4.52 5.30 25.06
CA PRO A 153 -3.70 6.50 25.09
C PRO A 153 -2.60 6.41 26.15
N PRO A 154 -1.46 7.10 25.96
CA PRO A 154 -0.41 7.16 26.96
C PRO A 154 -0.94 7.63 28.32
N ALA A 155 -0.49 6.97 29.39
CA ALA A 155 -0.94 7.29 30.75
C ALA A 155 -0.59 8.74 31.12
N GLY A 156 -1.58 9.48 31.62
CA GLY A 156 -1.40 10.87 32.04
C GLY A 156 -1.39 11.88 30.88
N ALA A 157 -1.73 11.47 29.66
CA ALA A 157 -1.93 12.41 28.56
C ALA A 157 -3.16 13.29 28.79
N ASP A 158 -3.06 14.57 28.44
CA ASP A 158 -4.18 15.51 28.47
C ASP A 158 -5.18 15.19 27.34
N ASN A 159 -6.47 15.25 27.64
CA ASN A 159 -7.58 15.04 26.69
C ASN A 159 -7.37 13.82 25.76
N PRO A 160 -7.24 12.60 26.33
CA PRO A 160 -6.97 11.39 25.56
C PRO A 160 -8.03 11.15 24.47
N ILE A 161 -7.63 10.60 23.33
CA ILE A 161 -8.49 10.34 22.17
C ILE A 161 -9.55 9.28 22.43
N LEU A 162 -9.35 8.38 23.40
CA LEU A 162 -10.36 7.42 23.81
C LEU A 162 -11.02 7.86 25.11
N LEU A 163 -12.32 7.59 25.25
CA LEU A 163 -13.02 7.73 26.52
C LEU A 163 -12.40 6.85 27.60
N ASP A 164 -12.55 7.25 28.86
CA ASP A 164 -11.98 6.52 29.99
C ASP A 164 -12.42 5.04 30.03
N GLY A 165 -11.46 4.16 30.30
CA GLY A 165 -11.66 2.70 30.29
C GLY A 165 -11.93 2.07 28.90
N LYS A 166 -11.94 2.84 27.81
CA LYS A 166 -12.08 2.31 26.44
C LYS A 166 -10.73 1.99 25.82
N HIS A 167 -10.74 1.06 24.87
CA HIS A 167 -9.56 0.63 24.13
C HIS A 167 -9.94 0.24 22.70
N ILE A 168 -8.95 0.25 21.80
CA ILE A 168 -9.06 -0.33 20.45
C ILE A 168 -8.23 -1.63 20.43
N LEU A 169 -8.83 -2.73 19.98
CA LEU A 169 -8.09 -3.97 19.79
C LEU A 169 -7.18 -3.85 18.56
N GLN A 170 -5.87 -3.76 18.77
CA GLN A 170 -4.85 -3.66 17.71
C GLN A 170 -4.36 -5.03 17.21
N GLY A 171 -4.96 -6.11 17.70
CA GLY A 171 -4.66 -7.49 17.33
C GLY A 171 -4.52 -8.40 18.55
N ARG A 172 -4.03 -9.62 18.31
CA ARG A 172 -3.69 -10.58 19.36
C ARG A 172 -2.37 -11.26 19.03
N VAL A 173 -1.69 -11.81 20.01
CA VAL A 173 -0.48 -12.63 19.79
C VAL A 173 -0.53 -13.92 20.57
N GLN A 174 0.20 -14.92 20.08
CA GLN A 174 0.36 -16.20 20.75
C GLN A 174 1.76 -16.75 20.48
N VAL A 175 2.50 -17.10 21.54
CA VAL A 175 3.74 -17.84 21.40
C VAL A 175 3.39 -19.30 21.16
N THR A 176 3.82 -19.86 20.05
CA THR A 176 3.51 -21.26 19.71
C THR A 176 4.25 -22.22 20.63
N ARG A 177 3.59 -23.32 21.01
CA ARG A 177 4.21 -24.43 21.72
C ARG A 177 5.04 -25.27 20.74
N PRO A 178 6.35 -25.42 20.95
CA PRO A 178 7.17 -26.28 20.09
C PRO A 178 6.72 -27.75 20.20
N THR A 179 6.64 -28.42 19.07
CA THR A 179 6.35 -29.87 18.98
C THR A 179 7.48 -30.58 18.24
N GLU A 180 7.41 -31.91 18.14
CA GLU A 180 8.36 -32.69 17.33
C GLU A 180 8.31 -32.28 15.85
N ASP A 181 7.10 -32.12 15.29
CA ASP A 181 6.88 -31.69 13.90
C ASP A 181 7.23 -30.21 13.69
N PHE A 182 7.04 -29.37 14.71
CA PHE A 182 7.25 -27.92 14.64
C PHE A 182 8.12 -27.43 15.81
N PRO A 183 9.43 -27.75 15.84
CA PRO A 183 10.30 -27.48 16.99
C PRO A 183 10.77 -26.03 17.12
N GLY A 184 10.59 -25.22 16.07
CA GLY A 184 10.99 -23.81 16.03
C GLY A 184 10.15 -22.92 16.95
N LEU A 185 10.80 -21.96 17.61
CA LEU A 185 10.12 -20.95 18.43
C LEU A 185 9.48 -19.88 17.54
N ARG A 186 8.16 -19.71 17.64
CA ARG A 186 7.41 -18.74 16.84
C ARG A 186 6.47 -17.91 17.69
N LEU A 187 6.16 -16.72 17.16
CA LEU A 187 5.05 -15.89 17.60
C LEU A 187 4.08 -15.72 16.44
N ARG A 188 2.81 -16.05 16.67
CA ARG A 188 1.70 -15.77 15.75
C ARG A 188 1.12 -14.40 16.10
N PHE A 189 0.96 -13.54 15.09
CA PHE A 189 0.22 -12.29 15.20
C PHE A 189 -1.13 -12.45 14.50
N TYR A 190 -2.22 -12.18 15.23
CA TYR A 190 -3.59 -12.17 14.70
C TYR A 190 -4.00 -10.73 14.42
N ALA A 191 -4.35 -10.44 13.17
CA ALA A 191 -4.81 -9.12 12.77
C ALA A 191 -6.14 -8.75 13.47
N PRO A 192 -6.38 -7.45 13.70
CA PRO A 192 -7.67 -6.95 14.17
C PRO A 192 -8.74 -7.02 13.05
N PRO A 193 -10.02 -6.80 13.38
CA PRO A 193 -11.12 -7.03 12.44
C PRO A 193 -11.23 -6.00 11.31
N GLY A 194 -10.62 -4.82 11.43
CA GLY A 194 -10.73 -3.76 10.41
C GLY A 194 -11.84 -2.76 10.71
N HIS A 195 -12.11 -2.50 11.99
CA HIS A 195 -13.19 -1.61 12.43
C HIS A 195 -12.79 -0.14 12.39
N ALA A 196 -13.79 0.71 12.11
CA ALA A 196 -13.74 2.15 12.36
C ALA A 196 -14.43 2.49 13.69
N PHE A 197 -13.96 3.55 14.32
CA PHE A 197 -14.42 4.11 15.59
C PHE A 197 -14.64 5.61 15.42
N ALA A 198 -15.61 6.17 16.13
CA ALA A 198 -15.97 7.58 16.01
C ALA A 198 -16.23 8.23 17.38
N PRO A 199 -16.35 9.57 17.43
CA PRO A 199 -16.68 10.28 18.66
C PRO A 199 -18.00 9.83 19.27
N SER A 200 -18.13 9.88 20.59
CA SER A 200 -19.39 9.53 21.26
C SER A 200 -20.57 10.42 20.87
N ASN A 201 -20.29 11.62 20.34
CA ASN A 201 -21.29 12.55 19.81
C ASN A 201 -21.31 12.57 18.26
N PHE A 202 -20.89 11.48 17.59
CA PHE A 202 -20.80 11.41 16.13
C PHE A 202 -22.09 11.81 15.43
N TRP A 203 -23.23 11.31 15.89
CA TRP A 203 -24.54 11.60 15.30
C TRP A 203 -24.96 13.06 15.49
N ASP A 204 -24.72 13.62 16.68
CA ASP A 204 -24.98 15.03 16.95
C ASP A 204 -24.20 15.93 15.98
N ARG A 205 -22.96 15.56 15.64
CA ARG A 205 -22.11 16.30 14.68
C ARG A 205 -22.63 16.26 13.24
N LEU A 206 -23.39 15.22 12.86
CA LEU A 206 -23.99 15.14 11.53
C LEU A 206 -25.32 15.93 11.46
N ASP A 207 -26.03 16.01 12.59
CA ASP A 207 -27.30 16.72 12.71
C ASP A 207 -27.13 18.23 12.96
N GLU A 208 -25.93 18.69 13.33
CA GLU A 208 -25.61 20.11 13.49
C GLU A 208 -25.77 20.88 12.16
N ASP A 209 -26.84 21.66 12.03
CA ASP A 209 -27.05 22.56 10.89
C ASP A 209 -26.06 23.75 11.00
N PRO A 210 -25.12 23.90 10.03
CA PRO A 210 -24.17 25.00 10.04
C PRO A 210 -24.83 26.40 9.93
N SER A 211 -26.14 26.47 9.66
CA SER A 211 -26.91 27.71 9.59
C SER A 211 -27.23 28.36 10.94
N ILE A 212 -27.18 27.59 12.04
CA ILE A 212 -27.71 28.03 13.34
C ILE A 212 -26.72 28.95 14.09
N LEU A 213 -25.46 29.03 13.65
CA LEU A 213 -24.37 29.72 14.38
C LEU A 213 -23.72 30.90 13.62
N ARG A 214 -24.24 31.35 12.46
CA ARG A 214 -23.51 32.28 11.56
C ARG A 214 -24.24 33.56 11.16
N ASP A 215 -23.46 34.59 10.83
CA ASP A 215 -23.92 35.77 10.09
C ASP A 215 -24.46 35.36 8.70
N PRO A 216 -25.56 35.95 8.21
CA PRO A 216 -26.13 35.64 6.89
C PRO A 216 -25.14 35.64 5.71
N GLY A 217 -24.10 36.47 5.73
CA GLY A 217 -23.10 36.54 4.66
C GLY A 217 -22.17 35.31 4.62
N GLU A 218 -21.71 34.86 5.79
CA GLU A 218 -20.84 33.69 5.93
C GLU A 218 -21.61 32.39 5.69
N TRP A 219 -22.90 32.36 6.00
CA TRP A 219 -23.77 31.21 5.72
C TRP A 219 -23.89 30.92 4.23
N VAL A 220 -24.05 31.95 3.38
CA VAL A 220 -24.12 31.76 1.92
C VAL A 220 -22.81 31.16 1.38
N LEU A 221 -21.67 31.64 1.89
CA LEU A 221 -20.35 31.13 1.52
C LEU A 221 -20.14 29.69 2.02
N ALA A 222 -20.48 29.41 3.28
CA ALA A 222 -20.39 28.07 3.85
C ALA A 222 -21.30 27.06 3.15
N LYS A 223 -22.49 27.47 2.69
CA LYS A 223 -23.39 26.60 1.91
C LYS A 223 -22.86 26.34 0.51
N ALA A 224 -22.25 27.35 -0.12
CA ALA A 224 -21.56 27.17 -1.39
C ALA A 224 -20.36 26.24 -1.24
N LEU A 225 -19.51 26.46 -0.23
CA LEU A 225 -18.35 25.63 0.08
C LEU A 225 -18.74 24.23 0.57
N GLY A 226 -19.83 24.05 1.31
CA GLY A 226 -20.34 22.74 1.72
C GLY A 226 -20.85 21.90 0.56
N HIS A 227 -21.21 22.51 -0.57
CA HIS A 227 -21.42 21.77 -1.81
C HIS A 227 -20.11 21.25 -2.43
N PHE A 228 -18.97 21.92 -2.18
CA PHE A 228 -17.64 21.57 -2.70
C PHE A 228 -16.81 20.68 -1.76
N PHE A 229 -16.94 20.90 -0.44
CA PHE A 229 -16.15 20.31 0.64
C PHE A 229 -17.00 19.52 1.65
N GLY A 230 -18.32 19.48 1.49
CA GLY A 230 -19.17 18.62 2.30
C GLY A 230 -19.21 17.21 1.74
N ARG A 231 -19.04 16.23 2.61
CA ARG A 231 -19.35 14.82 2.32
C ARG A 231 -20.63 14.47 3.06
N ASP A 232 -21.51 13.74 2.40
CA ASP A 232 -22.67 13.18 3.07
C ASP A 232 -22.27 11.90 3.81
N TRP A 233 -22.51 11.88 5.11
CA TRP A 233 -22.25 10.75 6.00
C TRP A 233 -23.55 10.22 6.64
N SER A 234 -24.74 10.70 6.21
CA SER A 234 -26.02 10.32 6.82
C SER A 234 -26.29 8.82 6.78
N ASP A 235 -25.76 8.14 5.76
CA ASP A 235 -25.93 6.70 5.54
C ASP A 235 -24.81 5.85 6.18
N PHE A 236 -23.85 6.48 6.87
CA PHE A 236 -22.72 5.78 7.45
C PHE A 236 -23.13 5.04 8.72
N ASP A 237 -23.35 3.73 8.64
CA ASP A 237 -23.75 2.90 9.78
C ASP A 237 -22.53 2.51 10.67
N ILE A 238 -22.39 3.21 11.80
CA ILE A 238 -21.41 2.87 12.84
C ILE A 238 -22.12 2.37 14.11
N PRO A 239 -21.79 1.17 14.62
CA PRO A 239 -22.42 0.66 15.83
C PRO A 239 -22.06 1.48 17.09
N ASP A 240 -23.03 1.61 18.00
CA ASP A 240 -22.89 2.37 19.25
C ASP A 240 -21.69 1.93 20.10
N GLU A 241 -21.35 0.63 20.10
CA GLU A 241 -20.19 0.13 20.84
C GLU A 241 -18.84 0.64 20.32
N ARG A 242 -18.81 1.26 19.13
CA ARG A 242 -17.62 1.85 18.49
C ARG A 242 -17.59 3.37 18.57
N LEU A 243 -18.59 3.98 19.22
CA LEU A 243 -18.62 5.41 19.55
C LEU A 243 -17.81 5.68 20.83
N ILE A 244 -16.50 5.41 20.76
CA ILE A 244 -15.58 5.41 21.91
C ILE A 244 -14.52 6.51 21.87
N VAL A 245 -14.46 7.27 20.79
CA VAL A 245 -13.52 8.40 20.69
C VAL A 245 -14.04 9.54 21.56
N ASN A 246 -13.14 10.14 22.32
CA ASN A 246 -13.42 11.29 23.17
C ASN A 246 -13.71 12.51 22.28
N PRO A 247 -14.94 13.05 22.27
CA PRO A 247 -15.30 14.19 21.43
C PRO A 247 -14.52 15.45 21.79
N ASP A 248 -13.95 15.50 22.99
CA ASP A 248 -13.17 16.61 23.49
C ASP A 248 -11.68 16.57 23.17
N SER A 249 -11.19 15.43 22.67
CA SER A 249 -9.80 15.30 22.23
C SER A 249 -9.46 16.23 21.06
N PRO A 250 -8.18 16.53 20.81
CA PRO A 250 -7.79 17.40 19.71
C PRO A 250 -8.19 16.85 18.34
N TRP A 251 -8.15 15.53 18.15
CA TRP A 251 -8.43 14.91 16.85
C TRP A 251 -9.83 15.20 16.27
N PRO A 252 -10.94 14.99 16.99
CA PRO A 252 -12.26 15.39 16.52
C PRO A 252 -12.48 16.90 16.40
N LYS A 253 -11.58 17.73 16.95
CA LYS A 253 -11.62 19.20 16.83
C LYS A 253 -10.62 19.72 15.81
N PHE A 254 -9.93 18.82 15.12
CA PHE A 254 -8.90 19.18 14.16
C PHE A 254 -9.56 19.72 12.89
N GLY A 255 -9.45 21.02 12.69
CA GLY A 255 -9.92 21.67 11.48
C GLY A 255 -8.86 21.62 10.39
N LEU A 256 -9.22 21.02 9.27
CA LEU A 256 -8.36 20.81 8.09
C LEU A 256 -8.20 22.10 7.27
N LEU A 257 -9.19 23.00 7.31
CA LEU A 257 -9.15 24.32 6.66
C LEU A 257 -9.99 25.33 7.43
N GLN A 258 -9.40 26.43 7.91
CA GLN A 258 -10.10 27.44 8.70
C GLN A 258 -10.72 28.54 7.82
N PHE A 259 -11.74 29.24 8.32
CA PHE A 259 -12.35 30.35 7.57
C PHE A 259 -11.45 31.57 7.43
N ASP A 260 -10.57 31.82 8.40
CA ASP A 260 -9.63 32.94 8.36
C ASP A 260 -8.59 32.80 7.22
N ASP A 261 -8.39 31.59 6.69
CA ASP A 261 -7.49 31.31 5.56
C ASP A 261 -8.09 31.69 4.19
N LEU A 262 -9.41 31.95 4.12
CA LEU A 262 -10.15 32.16 2.87
C LEU A 262 -10.05 33.57 2.26
N PRO A 263 -10.12 34.69 3.01
CA PRO A 263 -10.29 36.03 2.42
C PRO A 263 -9.14 36.47 1.52
N GLU A 264 -7.89 36.13 1.85
CA GLU A 264 -6.71 36.45 1.04
C GLU A 264 -6.60 35.56 -0.21
N LYS A 265 -7.19 34.37 -0.20
CA LYS A 265 -6.98 33.32 -1.21
C LYS A 265 -8.16 33.05 -2.13
N LEU A 266 -9.35 33.54 -1.78
CA LEU A 266 -10.52 33.59 -2.65
C LEU A 266 -10.29 34.41 -3.93
N VAL A 267 -9.38 35.40 -3.86
CA VAL A 267 -8.94 36.21 -5.01
C VAL A 267 -8.19 35.34 -6.04
N ASP A 268 -7.40 34.37 -5.58
CA ASP A 268 -6.65 33.44 -6.44
C ASP A 268 -7.52 32.27 -6.94
N LEU A 269 -8.61 31.96 -6.24
CA LEU A 269 -9.60 30.92 -6.59
C LEU A 269 -10.68 31.39 -7.58
N LEU A 270 -10.93 32.70 -7.65
CA LEU A 270 -11.93 33.33 -8.51
C LEU A 270 -11.83 32.96 -10.01
N PRO A 271 -10.63 32.81 -10.61
CA PRO A 271 -10.47 32.34 -12.00
C PRO A 271 -10.94 30.89 -12.21
N HIS A 272 -10.97 30.07 -11.16
CA HIS A 272 -11.23 28.62 -11.23
C HIS A 272 -12.66 28.23 -10.82
N LEU A 273 -13.50 29.19 -10.42
CA LEU A 273 -14.90 28.94 -10.00
C LEU A 273 -15.78 28.30 -11.08
N GLY A 274 -15.51 28.56 -12.36
CA GLY A 274 -16.22 27.92 -13.50
C GLY A 274 -15.80 26.47 -13.73
N GLU A 275 -14.65 26.07 -13.19
CA GLU A 275 -14.00 24.75 -13.31
C GLU A 275 -14.18 23.91 -12.03
N ALA A 276 -14.72 24.52 -10.96
CA ALA A 276 -14.87 23.93 -9.63
C ALA A 276 -15.69 22.63 -9.57
N LYS A 277 -16.43 22.30 -10.64
CA LYS A 277 -17.12 21.00 -10.79
C LYS A 277 -16.17 19.86 -11.19
N ALA A 278 -15.11 20.17 -11.93
CA ALA A 278 -14.03 19.23 -12.28
C ALA A 278 -13.09 18.98 -11.08
N VAL A 279 -12.94 19.98 -10.20
CA VAL A 279 -12.15 19.96 -8.94
C VAL A 279 -12.80 19.12 -7.82
N SER A 280 -13.92 18.44 -8.09
CA SER A 280 -14.70 17.68 -7.09
C SER A 280 -14.10 16.32 -6.72
N SER A 281 -12.90 16.02 -7.20
CA SER A 281 -12.21 14.78 -6.87
C SER A 281 -11.42 14.91 -5.56
N ALA A 282 -11.24 13.79 -4.85
CA ALA A 282 -10.61 13.79 -3.52
C ALA A 282 -9.15 14.30 -3.49
N ALA A 283 -8.41 14.20 -4.60
CA ALA A 283 -7.02 14.68 -4.64
C ALA A 283 -6.86 16.11 -5.13
N ASP A 284 -7.81 16.64 -5.91
CA ASP A 284 -7.76 18.05 -6.29
C ASP A 284 -8.17 18.90 -5.08
N GLN A 285 -9.04 18.37 -4.22
CA GLN A 285 -9.25 18.89 -2.86
C GLN A 285 -7.94 18.91 -2.06
N SER A 286 -7.04 17.93 -2.24
CA SER A 286 -5.74 17.91 -1.54
C SER A 286 -4.83 19.07 -1.91
N GLU A 287 -4.64 19.29 -3.20
CA GLU A 287 -3.78 20.35 -3.73
C GLU A 287 -4.42 21.71 -3.55
N LEU A 288 -5.75 21.80 -3.64
CA LEU A 288 -6.51 22.99 -3.26
C LEU A 288 -6.29 23.33 -1.79
N LEU A 289 -6.36 22.35 -0.89
CA LEU A 289 -6.10 22.56 0.54
C LEU A 289 -4.66 22.99 0.82
N ARG A 290 -3.66 22.45 0.11
CA ARG A 290 -2.28 22.93 0.21
C ARG A 290 -2.11 24.35 -0.32
N THR A 291 -2.78 24.68 -1.41
CA THR A 291 -2.77 26.04 -1.99
C THR A 291 -3.42 27.04 -1.04
N VAL A 292 -4.58 26.67 -0.46
CA VAL A 292 -5.32 27.50 0.50
C VAL A 292 -4.67 27.54 1.88
N ALA A 293 -3.93 26.53 2.32
CA ALA A 293 -3.15 26.61 3.55
C ALA A 293 -1.84 27.41 3.33
N GLY A 294 -1.27 27.34 2.13
CA GLY A 294 -0.05 28.05 1.74
C GLY A 294 1.22 27.24 2.01
N PRO A 295 2.33 27.59 1.34
CA PRO A 295 3.54 26.75 1.30
C PRO A 295 4.29 26.66 2.65
N THR A 296 3.94 27.49 3.62
CA THR A 296 4.56 27.53 4.95
C THR A 296 3.63 27.04 6.06
N ALA A 297 2.37 26.71 5.75
CA ALA A 297 1.45 26.19 6.74
C ALA A 297 1.86 24.77 7.13
N ASP A 298 2.04 24.53 8.42
CA ASP A 298 2.23 23.18 8.95
C ASP A 298 0.88 22.44 8.95
N VAL A 299 0.54 21.90 7.79
CA VAL A 299 -0.61 21.01 7.61
C VAL A 299 -0.24 19.56 7.91
N GLY A 300 0.90 19.29 8.56
CA GLY A 300 1.45 17.94 8.71
C GLY A 300 1.62 17.21 7.36
N ASN A 301 1.72 15.88 7.37
CA ASN A 301 1.47 15.10 6.15
C ASN A 301 -0.03 14.81 6.06
N LEU A 302 -0.86 15.84 5.93
CA LEU A 302 -2.24 15.66 5.47
C LEU A 302 -2.19 15.01 4.07
N PRO A 303 -2.86 13.87 3.86
CA PRO A 303 -3.46 13.54 2.57
C PRO A 303 -4.93 13.99 2.61
N PRO A 304 -5.23 15.25 2.27
CA PRO A 304 -6.60 15.73 2.32
C PRO A 304 -7.48 14.92 1.37
N GLY A 305 -8.75 14.70 1.71
CA GLY A 305 -9.64 13.84 0.92
C GLY A 305 -9.62 12.36 1.31
N LEU A 306 -8.65 11.89 2.12
CA LEU A 306 -8.65 10.54 2.70
C LEU A 306 -9.32 10.43 4.07
N PHE A 307 -9.33 11.51 4.86
CA PHE A 307 -9.98 11.51 6.17
C PHE A 307 -11.49 11.77 6.06
N ALA A 308 -12.22 11.32 7.06
CA ALA A 308 -13.63 11.66 7.21
C ALA A 308 -13.77 13.10 7.71
N TYR A 309 -14.49 13.94 6.97
CA TYR A 309 -14.68 15.35 7.28
C TYR A 309 -16.11 15.82 7.00
N THR A 310 -16.48 16.92 7.65
CA THR A 310 -17.72 17.66 7.43
C THR A 310 -17.42 19.16 7.36
N VAL A 311 -18.39 19.98 6.99
CA VAL A 311 -18.29 21.44 7.14
C VAL A 311 -18.83 21.79 8.52
N GLY A 312 -17.98 22.30 9.40
CA GLY A 312 -18.39 22.70 10.74
C GLY A 312 -18.41 24.21 10.95
N PRO A 313 -18.68 24.69 12.19
CA PRO A 313 -18.92 26.10 12.50
C PRO A 313 -17.67 27.00 12.43
N ASN A 314 -16.48 26.44 12.68
CA ASN A 314 -15.24 27.21 12.79
C ASN A 314 -14.27 26.96 11.63
N ALA A 315 -14.49 25.90 10.84
CA ALA A 315 -13.62 25.53 9.72
C ALA A 315 -14.45 25.14 8.49
N VAL A 316 -13.91 25.42 7.29
CA VAL A 316 -14.47 24.99 6.01
C VAL A 316 -14.48 23.46 5.93
N GLN A 317 -13.56 22.82 6.64
CA GLN A 317 -13.46 21.37 6.72
C GLN A 317 -13.01 20.97 8.14
N ASP A 318 -13.92 20.35 8.89
CA ASP A 318 -13.68 19.80 10.22
C ASP A 318 -13.59 18.28 10.15
N GLY A 319 -12.60 17.70 10.85
CA GLY A 319 -12.50 16.25 10.98
C GLY A 319 -13.70 15.68 11.73
N LEU A 320 -14.27 14.57 11.22
CA LEU A 320 -15.30 13.81 11.95
C LEU A 320 -14.75 13.04 13.16
N GLY A 321 -13.43 13.10 13.40
CA GLY A 321 -12.78 12.48 14.55
C GLY A 321 -12.74 10.96 14.49
N MET A 322 -12.84 10.37 13.31
CA MET A 322 -12.82 8.92 13.14
C MET A 322 -11.40 8.35 13.21
N VAL A 323 -11.27 7.15 13.77
CA VAL A 323 -10.04 6.36 13.80
C VAL A 323 -10.33 4.90 13.46
N ASP A 324 -9.31 4.13 13.08
CA ASP A 324 -9.42 2.71 12.75
C ASP A 324 -8.54 1.83 13.66
N ASP A 325 -8.64 0.52 13.52
CA ASP A 325 -7.78 -0.45 14.20
C ASP A 325 -6.52 -0.83 13.41
N MET A 326 -6.21 -0.13 12.31
CA MET A 326 -4.96 -0.34 11.58
C MET A 326 -3.80 0.32 12.30
N SER A 327 -2.76 -0.46 12.58
CA SER A 327 -1.57 -0.07 13.33
C SER A 327 -0.30 -0.55 12.65
N ASP A 328 0.85 -0.10 13.16
CA ASP A 328 2.12 -0.76 12.93
C ASP A 328 2.84 -1.00 14.25
N GLY A 329 3.86 -1.85 14.24
CA GLY A 329 4.56 -2.15 15.46
C GLY A 329 5.82 -2.96 15.32
N ILE A 330 6.45 -3.16 16.47
CA ILE A 330 7.73 -3.84 16.63
C ILE A 330 7.52 -5.08 17.49
N ILE A 331 7.98 -6.21 16.98
CA ILE A 331 8.08 -7.47 17.71
C ILE A 331 9.55 -7.65 18.06
N THR A 332 9.84 -7.77 19.35
CA THR A 332 11.19 -8.02 19.85
C THR A 332 11.20 -9.39 20.53
N CYS A 333 12.17 -10.22 20.20
CA CYS A 333 12.45 -11.45 20.95
C CYS A 333 13.79 -11.30 21.66
N HIS A 334 13.81 -11.52 22.97
CA HIS A 334 14.99 -11.45 23.81
C HIS A 334 15.32 -12.83 24.36
N ILE A 335 16.58 -13.25 24.22
CA ILE A 335 17.12 -14.41 24.92
C ILE A 335 18.12 -13.92 25.97
N ARG A 336 17.89 -14.31 27.23
CA ARG A 336 18.77 -13.97 28.35
C ARG A 336 20.22 -14.35 28.06
N GLY A 337 21.13 -13.38 28.21
CA GLY A 337 22.57 -13.60 28.02
C GLY A 337 23.03 -13.65 26.56
N VAL A 338 22.13 -13.47 25.59
CA VAL A 338 22.46 -13.53 24.16
C VAL A 338 22.16 -12.20 23.46
N GLY A 339 20.95 -11.65 23.62
CA GLY A 339 20.59 -10.37 23.01
C GLY A 339 19.16 -10.34 22.48
N LYS A 340 18.89 -9.38 21.59
CA LYS A 340 17.55 -9.09 21.05
C LYS A 340 17.52 -9.26 19.53
N ALA A 341 16.43 -9.84 19.04
CA ALA A 341 16.03 -9.88 17.65
C ALA A 341 14.78 -9.02 17.44
N TYR A 342 14.67 -8.39 16.27
CA TYR A 342 13.58 -7.46 15.95
C TYR A 342 12.91 -7.83 14.64
N ALA A 343 11.59 -7.62 14.59
CA ALA A 343 10.79 -7.63 13.38
C ALA A 343 9.77 -6.50 13.43
N ARG A 344 9.27 -6.11 12.26
CA ARG A 344 8.14 -5.19 12.11
C ARG A 344 6.89 -5.91 11.65
N VAL A 345 5.75 -5.45 12.12
CA VAL A 345 4.44 -5.83 11.56
C VAL A 345 3.68 -4.57 11.21
N ALA A 346 3.12 -4.54 10.01
CA ALA A 346 2.19 -3.51 9.59
C ALA A 346 0.81 -4.15 9.40
N VAL A 347 -0.20 -3.60 10.05
CA VAL A 347 -1.60 -3.97 9.86
C VAL A 347 -2.16 -3.12 8.74
N SER A 348 -2.77 -3.75 7.75
CA SER A 348 -3.15 -3.10 6.50
C SER A 348 -4.52 -3.58 6.00
N PRO A 349 -5.17 -2.86 5.07
CA PRO A 349 -6.44 -3.28 4.49
C PRO A 349 -6.32 -4.64 3.79
N PRO A 350 -7.44 -5.37 3.59
CA PRO A 350 -7.45 -6.61 2.82
C PRO A 350 -6.87 -6.44 1.42
N HIS A 351 -6.26 -7.51 0.89
CA HIS A 351 -5.77 -7.53 -0.48
C HIS A 351 -6.82 -8.18 -1.39
N PHE A 352 -7.67 -7.37 -2.02
CA PHE A 352 -8.83 -7.83 -2.82
C PHE A 352 -8.49 -8.45 -4.19
N ALA A 353 -7.27 -8.27 -4.70
CA ALA A 353 -6.82 -8.81 -5.98
C ALA A 353 -5.45 -9.50 -5.83
N PRO A 354 -5.38 -10.60 -5.06
CA PRO A 354 -4.11 -11.27 -4.74
C PRO A 354 -3.42 -11.89 -5.95
N ASP A 355 -4.16 -12.19 -7.01
CA ASP A 355 -3.67 -12.66 -8.31
C ASP A 355 -3.08 -11.56 -9.20
N ARG A 356 -3.17 -10.28 -8.80
CA ARG A 356 -2.67 -9.12 -9.57
C ARG A 356 -1.46 -8.50 -8.88
N ARG A 357 -0.28 -8.76 -9.39
CA ARG A 357 0.98 -8.29 -8.79
C ARG A 357 1.23 -6.83 -9.13
N GLN A 358 1.69 -6.05 -8.15
CA GLN A 358 1.99 -4.63 -8.36
C GLN A 358 3.24 -4.48 -9.24
N PRO A 359 3.27 -3.58 -10.24
CA PRO A 359 4.48 -3.35 -11.04
C PRO A 359 5.64 -2.83 -10.18
N VAL A 360 5.32 -2.05 -9.14
CA VAL A 360 6.25 -1.63 -8.10
C VAL A 360 5.74 -2.16 -6.75
N SER A 361 6.43 -3.14 -6.20
CA SER A 361 6.19 -3.66 -4.86
C SER A 361 7.12 -3.01 -3.83
N LEU A 362 6.84 -3.23 -2.54
CA LEU A 362 7.75 -2.83 -1.47
C LEU A 362 9.13 -3.50 -1.59
N ALA A 363 9.17 -4.76 -2.05
CA ALA A 363 10.43 -5.46 -2.28
C ALA A 363 11.26 -4.77 -3.38
N ASP A 364 10.62 -4.32 -4.45
CA ASP A 364 11.28 -3.55 -5.52
C ASP A 364 11.82 -2.21 -4.97
N GLY A 365 11.03 -1.53 -4.13
CA GLY A 365 11.46 -0.29 -3.48
C GLY A 365 12.59 -0.48 -2.46
N LEU A 366 12.71 -1.64 -1.82
CA LEU A 366 13.84 -1.99 -0.96
C LEU A 366 15.08 -2.34 -1.79
N ALA A 367 14.92 -3.14 -2.83
CA ALA A 367 15.97 -3.47 -3.78
C ALA A 367 16.55 -2.22 -4.45
N ASP A 368 15.69 -1.26 -4.82
CA ASP A 368 16.13 0.03 -5.37
C ASP A 368 16.90 0.90 -4.35
N ARG A 369 16.72 0.71 -3.04
CA ARG A 369 17.50 1.44 -2.04
C ARG A 369 18.86 0.79 -1.77
N VAL A 370 18.92 -0.54 -1.76
CA VAL A 370 20.10 -1.29 -1.30
C VAL A 370 20.97 -1.86 -2.41
N MET A 371 20.39 -2.11 -3.59
CA MET A 371 21.03 -2.81 -4.71
C MET A 371 21.00 -1.99 -6.02
N ARG A 372 20.61 -0.71 -6.01
CA ARG A 372 20.49 0.10 -7.24
C ARG A 372 21.74 0.08 -8.12
N GLY A 373 22.90 0.16 -7.48
CA GLY A 373 24.19 0.27 -8.16
C GLY A 373 24.58 -0.96 -8.97
N ASP A 374 24.07 -2.14 -8.60
CA ASP A 374 24.48 -3.42 -9.20
C ASP A 374 24.17 -3.46 -10.69
N VAL A 375 23.05 -2.86 -11.11
CA VAL A 375 22.60 -2.81 -12.52
C VAL A 375 23.58 -2.06 -13.42
N ARG A 376 24.43 -1.21 -12.83
CA ARG A 376 25.44 -0.40 -13.54
C ARG A 376 26.80 -1.10 -13.63
N SER A 377 26.92 -2.30 -13.07
CA SER A 377 28.13 -3.11 -13.19
C SER A 377 28.38 -3.47 -14.66
N PRO A 378 29.63 -3.38 -15.16
CA PRO A 378 29.96 -3.79 -16.54
C PRO A 378 29.51 -5.23 -16.87
N ASP A 379 29.58 -6.11 -15.87
CA ASP A 379 29.22 -7.52 -16.04
C ASP A 379 27.72 -7.82 -15.89
N TRP A 380 26.86 -6.80 -15.68
CA TRP A 380 25.43 -7.00 -15.40
C TRP A 380 24.72 -7.82 -16.48
N THR A 381 24.98 -7.49 -17.74
CA THR A 381 24.39 -8.17 -18.91
C THR A 381 25.36 -9.08 -19.65
N ALA A 382 26.65 -9.07 -19.26
CA ALA A 382 27.67 -9.93 -19.86
C ALA A 382 27.71 -11.33 -19.24
N ASP A 383 27.39 -11.45 -17.95
CA ASP A 383 27.29 -12.74 -17.26
C ASP A 383 26.02 -13.50 -17.70
N PRO A 384 26.12 -14.76 -18.20
CA PRO A 384 24.96 -15.50 -18.72
C PRO A 384 23.85 -15.75 -17.70
N GLU A 385 24.20 -16.01 -16.44
CA GLU A 385 23.19 -16.28 -15.40
C GLU A 385 22.44 -14.99 -15.04
N ARG A 386 23.18 -13.88 -14.88
CA ARG A 386 22.57 -12.56 -14.66
C ARG A 386 21.78 -12.07 -15.85
N TRP A 387 22.19 -12.40 -17.07
CA TRP A 387 21.45 -12.07 -18.27
C TRP A 387 20.09 -12.74 -18.29
N GLU A 388 20.03 -14.05 -18.06
CA GLU A 388 18.76 -14.77 -17.98
C GLU A 388 17.89 -14.28 -16.81
N ALA A 389 18.49 -13.96 -15.66
CA ALA A 389 17.77 -13.35 -14.54
C ALA A 389 17.21 -11.95 -14.89
N THR A 390 17.98 -11.14 -15.64
CA THR A 390 17.55 -9.81 -16.11
C THR A 390 16.36 -9.94 -17.07
N ARG A 391 16.42 -10.88 -18.03
CA ARG A 391 15.30 -11.15 -18.95
C ARG A 391 14.05 -11.60 -18.19
N ALA A 392 14.21 -12.50 -17.23
CA ALA A 392 13.10 -12.98 -16.40
C ALA A 392 12.47 -11.83 -15.57
N SER A 393 13.30 -10.96 -15.00
CA SER A 393 12.89 -9.77 -14.24
C SER A 393 12.13 -8.75 -15.09
N VAL A 394 12.63 -8.45 -16.30
CA VAL A 394 11.93 -7.57 -17.26
C VAL A 394 10.60 -8.16 -17.70
N ASN A 395 10.56 -9.46 -18.04
CA ASN A 395 9.32 -10.14 -18.40
C ASN A 395 8.31 -10.12 -17.24
N ASP A 396 8.77 -10.41 -16.03
CA ASP A 396 7.95 -10.36 -14.82
C ASP A 396 7.34 -8.96 -14.63
N LEU A 397 8.14 -7.88 -14.74
CA LEU A 397 7.63 -6.51 -14.66
C LEU A 397 6.52 -6.21 -15.69
N LEU A 398 6.71 -6.65 -16.94
CA LEU A 398 5.72 -6.49 -18.00
C LEU A 398 4.43 -7.28 -17.72
N GLU A 399 4.54 -8.48 -17.17
CA GLU A 399 3.38 -9.26 -16.71
C GLU A 399 2.63 -8.56 -15.58
N ARG A 400 3.33 -8.03 -14.57
CA ARG A 400 2.70 -7.27 -13.46
C ARG A 400 1.96 -6.04 -13.97
N ALA A 401 2.53 -5.33 -14.95
CA ALA A 401 1.87 -4.22 -15.61
C ALA A 401 0.59 -4.66 -16.33
N TYR A 402 0.65 -5.77 -17.07
CA TYR A 402 -0.55 -6.31 -17.73
C TYR A 402 -1.64 -6.76 -16.74
N GLU A 403 -1.24 -7.44 -15.66
CA GLU A 403 -2.16 -7.93 -14.62
C GLU A 403 -2.96 -6.81 -13.98
N THR A 404 -2.29 -5.70 -13.66
CA THR A 404 -2.88 -4.55 -12.97
C THR A 404 -3.65 -3.62 -13.88
N ALA A 405 -3.28 -3.53 -15.16
CA ALA A 405 -4.09 -2.84 -16.18
C ALA A 405 -5.51 -3.42 -16.27
N GLY A 406 -5.68 -4.70 -15.95
CA GLY A 406 -6.99 -5.35 -15.92
C GLY A 406 -7.89 -5.00 -14.72
N LEU A 407 -7.42 -4.22 -13.74
CA LEU A 407 -8.17 -3.83 -12.53
C LEU A 407 -8.95 -2.52 -12.70
N ALA A 408 -8.66 -1.74 -13.74
CA ALA A 408 -9.27 -0.42 -13.95
C ALA A 408 -9.66 -0.22 -15.41
N ASN A 409 -10.62 0.67 -15.67
CA ASN A 409 -10.93 1.11 -17.02
C ASN A 409 -9.97 2.26 -17.39
N ILE A 410 -8.84 1.91 -18.01
CA ILE A 410 -7.76 2.84 -18.35
C ILE A 410 -8.23 3.96 -19.29
N ASP A 411 -9.21 3.71 -20.16
CA ASP A 411 -9.71 4.72 -21.09
C ASP A 411 -10.57 5.78 -20.38
N VAL A 412 -11.36 5.36 -19.40
CA VAL A 412 -12.08 6.32 -18.53
C VAL A 412 -11.09 7.15 -17.73
N TRP A 413 -10.03 6.53 -17.20
CA TRP A 413 -8.96 7.26 -16.52
C TRP A 413 -8.24 8.23 -17.46
N ASN A 414 -7.86 7.81 -18.66
CA ASN A 414 -7.24 8.69 -19.65
C ASN A 414 -8.14 9.90 -19.96
N ASN A 415 -9.45 9.70 -20.13
CA ASN A 415 -10.39 10.81 -20.34
C ASN A 415 -10.46 11.76 -19.15
N TRP A 416 -10.46 11.22 -17.92
CA TRP A 416 -10.39 12.03 -16.71
C TRP A 416 -9.13 12.90 -16.71
N PHE A 417 -7.96 12.31 -16.95
CA PHE A 417 -6.69 13.04 -16.88
C PHE A 417 -6.44 13.98 -18.04
N ILE A 418 -7.21 13.91 -19.14
CA ILE A 418 -7.19 14.96 -20.17
C ILE A 418 -7.64 16.28 -19.55
N GLU A 419 -8.73 16.27 -18.77
CA GLU A 419 -9.25 17.46 -18.10
C GLU A 419 -8.32 17.92 -16.97
N GLU A 420 -7.78 16.98 -16.18
CA GLU A 420 -6.80 17.27 -15.11
C GLU A 420 -5.53 17.91 -15.69
N ASN A 421 -4.90 17.30 -16.71
CA ASN A 421 -3.74 17.87 -17.41
C ASN A 421 -4.02 19.27 -17.96
N SER A 422 -5.18 19.48 -18.59
CA SER A 422 -5.56 20.79 -19.13
C SER A 422 -5.74 21.84 -18.03
N THR A 423 -6.18 21.42 -16.85
CA THR A 423 -6.34 22.29 -15.69
C THR A 423 -4.99 22.65 -15.08
N ASP A 424 -4.14 21.65 -14.84
CA ASP A 424 -2.78 21.84 -14.31
C ASP A 424 -1.93 22.73 -15.22
N ALA A 425 -2.11 22.62 -16.53
CA ALA A 425 -1.38 23.44 -17.50
C ALA A 425 -1.79 24.93 -17.52
N LYS A 426 -2.81 25.34 -16.74
CA LYS A 426 -3.18 26.76 -16.55
C LYS A 426 -2.34 27.43 -15.46
N ASP A 427 -1.53 26.67 -14.72
CA ASP A 427 -0.54 27.22 -13.80
C ASP A 427 0.34 28.25 -14.54
N PRO A 428 0.55 29.47 -13.99
CA PRO A 428 1.40 30.48 -14.59
C PRO A 428 2.84 30.03 -14.91
N ASP A 429 3.37 29.05 -14.17
CA ASP A 429 4.70 28.48 -14.36
C ASP A 429 4.72 27.30 -15.35
N SER A 430 3.56 26.91 -15.90
CA SER A 430 3.45 25.85 -16.90
C SER A 430 4.17 26.19 -18.19
N THR A 431 4.98 25.26 -18.68
CA THR A 431 5.68 25.39 -19.98
C THR A 431 4.84 24.94 -21.18
N VAL A 432 3.61 24.48 -20.96
CA VAL A 432 2.73 23.93 -22.01
C VAL A 432 1.33 24.51 -21.92
N THR A 433 0.64 24.62 -23.06
CA THR A 433 -0.76 25.07 -23.08
C THR A 433 -1.71 23.95 -22.63
N PRO A 434 -2.95 24.27 -22.19
CA PRO A 434 -3.97 23.27 -21.88
C PRO A 434 -4.22 22.25 -23.00
N GLU A 435 -4.20 22.69 -24.25
CA GLU A 435 -4.37 21.81 -25.42
C GLU A 435 -3.16 20.89 -25.63
N GLN A 436 -1.96 21.42 -25.42
CA GLN A 436 -0.73 20.62 -25.50
C GLN A 436 -0.68 19.57 -24.39
N ALA A 437 -1.12 19.91 -23.18
CA ALA A 437 -1.19 19.01 -22.03
C ALA A 437 -2.24 17.91 -22.24
N ALA A 438 -3.42 18.24 -22.77
CA ALA A 438 -4.43 17.24 -23.18
C ALA A 438 -3.87 16.25 -24.22
N ALA A 439 -3.15 16.75 -25.23
CA ALA A 439 -2.60 15.93 -26.31
C ALA A 439 -1.48 14.97 -25.88
N MET A 440 -0.97 15.09 -24.64
CA MET A 440 0.04 14.17 -24.09
C MET A 440 -0.52 12.77 -23.81
N LEU A 441 -1.83 12.63 -23.63
CA LEU A 441 -2.50 11.37 -23.32
C LEU A 441 -3.00 10.65 -24.59
N TRP A 442 -3.40 9.38 -24.42
CA TRP A 442 -3.99 8.59 -25.50
C TRP A 442 -5.38 9.12 -25.85
N ASN A 443 -5.66 9.33 -27.15
CA ASN A 443 -7.03 9.56 -27.60
C ASN A 443 -7.81 8.25 -27.45
N THR A 444 -8.84 8.26 -26.60
CA THR A 444 -9.75 7.14 -26.51
C THR A 444 -10.84 7.32 -27.56
N ASP A 445 -10.91 6.43 -28.54
CA ASP A 445 -12.07 6.40 -29.43
C ASP A 445 -13.30 6.02 -28.58
N ASN A 446 -14.32 6.89 -28.53
CA ASN A 446 -15.60 6.59 -27.91
C ASN A 446 -16.31 5.51 -28.75
N VAL A 447 -15.95 4.25 -28.54
CA VAL A 447 -16.62 3.11 -29.20
C VAL A 447 -17.85 2.74 -28.35
N PRO A 448 -19.09 2.95 -28.84
CA PRO A 448 -20.26 2.45 -28.15
C PRO A 448 -20.19 0.93 -28.19
N SER A 449 -20.22 0.28 -27.03
CA SER A 449 -20.35 -1.16 -27.01
C SER A 449 -21.28 -1.62 -25.89
N VAL A 450 -21.89 -2.78 -26.15
CA VAL A 450 -23.07 -3.34 -25.49
C VAL A 450 -22.67 -4.34 -24.39
N GLU A 451 -21.38 -4.58 -24.19
CA GLU A 451 -20.87 -5.38 -23.07
C GLU A 451 -20.33 -4.43 -21.98
N ASP A 452 -20.59 -4.74 -20.71
CA ASP A 452 -20.36 -3.84 -19.56
C ASP A 452 -18.94 -3.27 -19.38
N LEU A 453 -17.92 -3.71 -20.13
CA LEU A 453 -16.56 -3.14 -20.13
C LEU A 453 -15.82 -3.42 -21.46
N PRO A 454 -16.26 -2.88 -22.60
CA PRO A 454 -15.87 -3.38 -23.92
C PRO A 454 -14.46 -2.93 -24.35
N LEU A 455 -14.00 -1.83 -23.79
CA LEU A 455 -12.65 -1.30 -23.94
C LEU A 455 -11.59 -2.25 -23.36
N THR A 456 -11.95 -3.05 -22.36
CA THR A 456 -11.05 -4.07 -21.80
C THR A 456 -10.78 -5.22 -22.77
N ALA A 457 -11.65 -5.55 -23.71
CA ALA A 457 -11.45 -6.69 -24.62
C ALA A 457 -10.39 -6.41 -25.71
N ILE A 458 -10.39 -5.21 -26.29
CA ILE A 458 -9.39 -4.79 -27.29
C ILE A 458 -8.04 -4.54 -26.62
N GLY A 459 -8.04 -3.85 -25.46
CA GLY A 459 -6.84 -3.67 -24.64
C GLY A 459 -6.22 -5.00 -24.22
N ARG A 460 -7.03 -5.96 -23.73
CA ARG A 460 -6.57 -7.32 -23.37
C ARG A 460 -6.00 -8.08 -24.57
N ARG A 461 -6.63 -8.02 -25.75
CA ARG A 461 -6.09 -8.69 -26.96
C ARG A 461 -4.78 -8.07 -27.43
N ARG A 462 -4.67 -6.74 -27.44
CA ARG A 462 -3.43 -6.03 -27.82
C ARG A 462 -2.31 -6.26 -26.81
N HIS A 463 -2.59 -6.17 -25.52
CA HIS A 463 -1.60 -6.45 -24.47
C HIS A 463 -1.20 -7.94 -24.41
N ARG A 464 -2.09 -8.89 -24.68
CA ARG A 464 -1.74 -10.33 -24.73
C ARG A 464 -0.74 -10.65 -25.85
N ARG A 465 -0.77 -9.92 -26.96
CA ARG A 465 0.27 -10.04 -28.00
C ARG A 465 1.61 -9.49 -27.50
N ASN A 466 1.56 -8.47 -26.65
CA ASN A 466 2.74 -7.85 -26.06
C ASN A 466 3.34 -8.69 -24.93
N THR A 467 2.60 -9.52 -24.20
CA THR A 467 3.20 -10.41 -23.16
C THR A 467 4.06 -11.54 -23.73
N ALA A 468 4.19 -11.68 -25.05
CA ALA A 468 5.17 -12.59 -25.64
C ALA A 468 6.56 -11.95 -25.54
N THR A 469 7.44 -12.55 -24.72
CA THR A 469 8.81 -12.06 -24.50
C THR A 469 9.55 -11.82 -25.83
N GLU A 470 9.35 -12.69 -26.82
CA GLU A 470 9.94 -12.57 -28.16
C GLU A 470 9.54 -11.26 -28.87
N PHE A 471 8.28 -10.84 -28.74
CA PHE A 471 7.79 -9.60 -29.36
C PHE A 471 8.45 -8.36 -28.76
N PHE A 472 8.60 -8.31 -27.44
CA PHE A 472 9.29 -7.19 -26.79
C PHE A 472 10.79 -7.20 -27.03
N ASP A 473 11.42 -8.38 -27.07
CA ASP A 473 12.81 -8.52 -27.46
C ASP A 473 13.02 -7.93 -28.87
N ASP A 474 12.17 -8.29 -29.84
CA ASP A 474 12.24 -7.76 -31.20
C ASP A 474 11.99 -6.25 -31.27
N LEU A 475 10.97 -5.76 -30.56
CA LEU A 475 10.69 -4.32 -30.49
C LEU A 475 11.87 -3.52 -29.92
N ALA A 476 12.55 -4.08 -28.91
CA ALA A 476 13.74 -3.47 -28.33
C ALA A 476 14.95 -3.50 -29.28
N ARG A 477 15.10 -4.55 -30.09
CA ARG A 477 16.13 -4.62 -31.16
C ARG A 477 15.90 -3.61 -32.27
N GLU A 478 14.63 -3.34 -32.61
CA GLU A 478 14.25 -2.43 -33.69
C GLU A 478 14.22 -0.97 -33.25
N ASN A 479 14.02 -0.70 -31.95
CA ASN A 479 13.91 0.65 -31.40
C ASN A 479 14.90 0.87 -30.24
N PRO A 480 16.08 1.47 -30.52
CA PRO A 480 17.11 1.74 -29.51
C PRO A 480 16.66 2.62 -28.34
N ASP A 481 15.66 3.48 -28.55
CA ASP A 481 15.15 4.43 -27.56
C ASP A 481 13.79 3.99 -26.99
N LEU A 482 13.44 2.70 -27.12
CA LEU A 482 12.13 2.16 -26.72
C LEU A 482 11.78 2.52 -25.27
N ILE A 483 12.73 2.33 -24.34
CA ILE A 483 12.47 2.52 -22.92
C ILE A 483 12.23 4.00 -22.60
N GLU A 484 13.04 4.90 -23.16
CA GLU A 484 12.92 6.34 -23.01
C GLU A 484 11.62 6.89 -23.59
N GLN A 485 11.15 6.32 -24.71
CA GLN A 485 9.92 6.72 -25.39
C GLN A 485 8.66 6.24 -24.69
N TRP A 486 8.69 5.08 -24.03
CA TRP A 486 7.50 4.40 -23.53
C TRP A 486 7.42 4.26 -22.02
N ILE A 487 8.51 4.52 -21.28
CA ILE A 487 8.55 4.41 -19.82
C ILE A 487 8.99 5.74 -19.21
N ARG A 488 8.17 6.27 -18.30
CA ARG A 488 8.48 7.50 -17.57
C ARG A 488 9.79 7.35 -16.78
N THR A 489 10.63 8.37 -16.86
CA THR A 489 11.88 8.38 -16.09
C THR A 489 11.57 8.55 -14.60
N PRO A 490 12.09 7.69 -13.70
CA PRO A 490 11.79 7.79 -12.28
C PRO A 490 12.27 9.10 -11.66
N GLY A 491 11.39 9.82 -10.95
CA GLY A 491 11.69 11.13 -10.36
C GLY A 491 11.72 12.29 -11.36
N GLU A 492 11.13 12.12 -12.54
CA GLU A 492 10.89 13.24 -13.46
C GLU A 492 9.96 14.28 -12.80
N PRO A 493 10.33 15.57 -12.81
CA PRO A 493 9.58 16.61 -12.08
C PRO A 493 8.26 17.01 -12.77
N LYS A 494 7.97 16.50 -13.98
CA LYS A 494 6.72 16.83 -14.68
C LYS A 494 5.55 16.09 -14.04
N HIS A 495 4.61 16.84 -13.48
CA HIS A 495 3.40 16.32 -12.85
C HIS A 495 2.27 15.96 -13.82
N LEU A 496 2.38 16.36 -15.10
CA LEU A 496 1.40 16.00 -16.13
C LEU A 496 1.46 14.51 -16.48
N TYR A 497 0.30 13.90 -16.72
CA TYR A 497 0.18 12.54 -17.23
C TYR A 497 0.50 12.48 -18.73
N ASP A 498 1.08 11.38 -19.19
CA ASP A 498 1.41 11.20 -20.61
C ASP A 498 1.44 9.72 -21.02
N LYS A 499 1.68 9.48 -22.31
CA LYS A 499 1.72 8.14 -22.92
C LYS A 499 2.79 7.20 -22.36
N ARG A 500 3.78 7.73 -21.61
CA ARG A 500 4.92 6.96 -21.09
C ARG A 500 4.56 6.07 -19.89
N MET A 501 3.34 6.16 -19.36
CA MET A 501 2.71 5.15 -18.50
C MET A 501 1.20 5.44 -18.39
N PRO A 502 0.31 4.43 -18.48
CA PRO A 502 -1.12 4.64 -18.25
C PRO A 502 -1.40 5.22 -16.86
N ALA A 503 -2.39 6.11 -16.78
CA ALA A 503 -2.77 6.72 -15.52
C ALA A 503 -3.50 5.73 -14.60
N VAL A 504 -3.32 5.89 -13.28
CA VAL A 504 -3.98 5.11 -12.20
C VAL A 504 -3.73 3.61 -12.29
N MET A 505 -2.46 3.25 -12.48
CA MET A 505 -1.97 1.91 -12.21
C MET A 505 -1.93 1.64 -10.70
N ARG A 506 -2.08 0.38 -10.30
CA ARG A 506 -1.99 0.00 -8.89
C ARG A 506 -0.62 0.39 -8.32
N GLY A 507 -0.62 1.21 -7.27
CA GLY A 507 0.61 1.74 -6.65
C GLY A 507 1.08 3.08 -7.22
N ALA A 508 0.29 3.73 -8.09
CA ALA A 508 0.57 5.07 -8.57
C ALA A 508 0.17 6.17 -7.57
N ASP A 509 -0.65 5.86 -6.56
CA ASP A 509 -1.14 6.80 -5.55
C ASP A 509 -1.69 8.10 -6.15
N ARG A 510 -2.35 7.98 -7.31
CA ARG A 510 -2.87 9.07 -8.15
C ARG A 510 -1.82 10.01 -8.73
N TYR A 511 -0.53 9.72 -8.67
CA TYR A 511 0.49 10.46 -9.42
C TYR A 511 0.77 9.80 -10.78
N PRO A 512 1.38 10.52 -11.73
CA PRO A 512 1.88 9.88 -12.94
C PRO A 512 2.84 8.74 -12.59
N PHE A 513 2.45 7.52 -12.95
CA PHE A 513 3.14 6.32 -12.51
C PHE A 513 4.56 6.25 -13.06
N HIS A 514 5.50 5.84 -12.20
CA HIS A 514 6.85 5.46 -12.62
C HIS A 514 7.28 4.18 -11.91
N ILE A 515 8.15 3.41 -12.56
CA ILE A 515 8.83 2.26 -11.92
C ILE A 515 9.97 2.74 -11.02
N THR A 516 10.60 1.84 -10.27
CA THR A 516 11.80 2.20 -9.48
C THR A 516 12.98 2.56 -10.38
N ARG A 517 13.96 3.31 -9.86
CA ARG A 517 15.17 3.64 -10.63
C ARG A 517 15.93 2.39 -11.04
N ARG A 518 16.04 1.39 -10.16
CA ARG A 518 16.66 0.10 -10.45
C ARG A 518 15.95 -0.64 -11.58
N GLN A 519 14.62 -0.78 -11.53
CA GLN A 519 13.85 -1.43 -12.62
C GLN A 519 14.02 -0.69 -13.95
N TYR A 520 14.04 0.65 -13.93
CA TYR A 520 14.26 1.46 -15.12
C TYR A 520 15.66 1.26 -15.71
N ASP A 521 16.70 1.32 -14.88
CA ASP A 521 18.08 1.09 -15.31
C ASP A 521 18.26 -0.36 -15.84
N GLU A 522 17.51 -1.33 -15.29
CA GLU A 522 17.53 -2.73 -15.70
C GLU A 522 16.87 -2.94 -17.07
N MET A 523 15.71 -2.33 -17.31
CA MET A 523 15.09 -2.32 -18.64
C MET A 523 16.00 -1.66 -19.69
N LYS A 524 16.69 -0.57 -19.33
CA LYS A 524 17.67 0.07 -20.23
C LYS A 524 18.85 -0.83 -20.54
N ALA A 525 19.41 -1.50 -19.54
CA ALA A 525 20.52 -2.44 -19.73
C ALA A 525 20.10 -3.61 -20.63
N TRP A 526 18.89 -4.13 -20.43
CA TRP A 526 18.30 -5.17 -21.27
C TRP A 526 18.14 -4.73 -22.73
N ALA A 527 17.51 -3.59 -22.98
CA ALA A 527 17.31 -3.07 -24.33
C ALA A 527 18.66 -2.77 -25.02
N ALA A 528 19.62 -2.19 -24.30
CA ALA A 528 20.96 -1.89 -24.83
C ALA A 528 21.71 -3.16 -25.26
N LYS A 529 21.63 -4.24 -24.48
CA LYS A 529 22.24 -5.52 -24.86
C LYS A 529 21.60 -6.09 -26.12
N LEU A 530 20.27 -6.16 -26.19
CA LEU A 530 19.57 -6.68 -27.38
C LEU A 530 19.94 -5.91 -28.65
N ASN A 531 20.03 -4.59 -28.56
CA ASN A 531 20.49 -3.73 -29.65
C ASN A 531 21.95 -4.00 -30.06
N ALA A 532 22.84 -4.19 -29.09
CA ALA A 532 24.24 -4.51 -29.36
C ALA A 532 24.39 -5.88 -30.05
N ASP A 533 23.69 -6.90 -29.54
CA ASP A 533 23.69 -8.25 -30.10
C ASP A 533 23.12 -8.25 -31.53
N ALA A 534 22.05 -7.48 -31.79
CA ALA A 534 21.48 -7.34 -33.14
C ALA A 534 22.44 -6.64 -34.13
N LYS A 535 23.15 -5.60 -33.69
CA LYS A 535 24.16 -4.92 -34.52
C LYS A 535 25.35 -5.82 -34.84
N ALA A 536 25.82 -6.61 -33.87
CA ALA A 536 26.89 -7.57 -34.08
C ALA A 536 26.51 -8.65 -35.11
N ALA A 537 25.28 -9.17 -35.02
CA ALA A 537 24.77 -10.13 -35.99
C ALA A 537 24.68 -9.56 -37.42
N GLN A 538 24.30 -8.28 -37.55
CA GLN A 538 24.27 -7.59 -38.86
C GLN A 538 25.67 -7.34 -39.44
N SER A 539 26.67 -7.00 -38.60
CA SER A 539 28.05 -6.83 -39.07
C SER A 539 28.72 -8.15 -39.48
N ASP A 540 28.39 -9.24 -38.80
CA ASP A 540 28.93 -10.57 -39.13
C ASP A 540 28.33 -11.12 -40.44
N GLY A 541 27.03 -10.85 -40.68
CA GLY A 541 26.37 -11.21 -41.95
C GLY A 541 26.82 -10.39 -43.16
N ALA A 542 27.16 -9.11 -42.97
CA ALA A 542 27.70 -8.27 -44.05
C ALA A 542 29.13 -8.70 -44.48
N ASN A 543 29.94 -9.22 -43.55
CA ASN A 543 31.28 -9.72 -43.84
C ASN A 543 31.30 -11.11 -44.51
N SER A 544 30.21 -11.88 -44.43
CA SER A 544 30.08 -13.15 -45.15
C SER A 544 29.65 -12.99 -46.61
N ASP A 545 28.90 -11.92 -46.94
CA ASP A 545 28.43 -11.65 -48.30
C ASP A 545 29.46 -10.94 -49.20
N GLU A 546 30.55 -10.40 -48.63
CA GLU A 546 31.68 -9.82 -49.40
C GLU A 546 32.77 -10.85 -49.77
N ASN A 547 32.64 -12.11 -49.35
CA ASN A 547 33.62 -13.17 -49.62
C ASN A 547 33.12 -14.29 -50.56
N ASP A 548 31.98 -14.13 -51.22
CA ASP A 548 31.47 -15.04 -52.27
C ASP A 548 31.56 -14.44 -53.69
#